data_AF-A0A7L5YQX0-F1
#
_entry.id   AF-A0A7L5YQX0-F1
#
_cell.length_a   1.000
_cell.length_b   1.000
_cell.length_c   1.000
_cell.angle_alpha   90.00
_cell.angle_beta   90.00
_cell.angle_gamma   90.00
#
_symmetry.space_group_name_H-M   'P 1'
#
loop_
_entity.id
_entity.type
_entity.pdbx_description
1 polymer ?
#
loop_
_entity_poly.entity_id
_entity_poly.type
_entity_poly.pdbx_seq_one_letter_code
_entity_poly.pdbx_strand_id
1 'polypeptide(L)'
;MGSTPVPTSSWTICAHTTLPSYALYREFEMRSSIGVTLFLNGSLIGSIAAISRGEPRQFNDEEYALLSGIADQAALAIHNARLHEEIQQSNAELEQRVARRTHELQAANQRLRSEIRERAGRRSGRPVKPDCG
;
A
#
# COMPACT_ATOMS: atom_id res chain seq x y z
N MET A 1 -58.05 -4.81 9.50
CA MET A 1 -58.23 -4.59 8.05
C MET A 1 -57.73 -3.18 7.75
N GLY A 2 -56.66 -2.91 7.02
CA GLY A 2 -55.74 -3.76 6.29
C GLY A 2 -54.33 -3.18 6.38
N SER A 3 -53.39 -4.06 6.65
CA SER A 3 -51.94 -3.87 6.52
C SER A 3 -51.60 -3.64 5.04
N THR A 4 -51.00 -2.50 4.72
CA THR A 4 -50.37 -2.28 3.41
C THR A 4 -48.98 -2.93 3.41
N PRO A 5 -48.59 -3.66 2.35
CA PRO A 5 -47.30 -4.34 2.31
C PRO A 5 -46.19 -3.37 1.95
N VAL A 6 -45.05 -3.48 2.65
CA VAL A 6 -43.79 -2.83 2.29
C VAL A 6 -43.24 -3.54 1.05
N PRO A 7 -42.88 -2.84 -0.04
CA PRO A 7 -42.30 -3.50 -1.20
C PRO A 7 -40.87 -3.96 -0.90
N THR A 8 -40.66 -5.28 -0.91
CA THR A 8 -39.37 -5.95 -0.80
C THR A 8 -38.62 -5.85 -2.14
N SER A 9 -38.13 -4.66 -2.48
CA SER A 9 -37.11 -4.50 -3.53
C SER A 9 -36.19 -3.33 -3.17
N SER A 10 -35.04 -3.71 -2.63
CA SER A 10 -33.93 -2.87 -2.18
C SER A 10 -33.29 -2.10 -3.34
N TRP A 11 -33.88 -1.00 -3.80
CA TRP A 11 -33.25 -0.08 -4.77
C TRP A 11 -33.58 1.40 -4.56
N THR A 12 -34.15 1.79 -3.41
CA THR A 12 -34.51 3.18 -3.16
C THR A 12 -33.39 3.92 -2.43
N ILE A 13 -32.95 5.02 -3.04
CA ILE A 13 -32.25 6.18 -2.45
C ILE A 13 -30.71 6.17 -2.57
N CYS A 14 -30.22 6.57 -3.76
CA CYS A 14 -28.94 7.28 -3.94
C CYS A 14 -29.01 8.76 -3.47
N ALA A 15 -29.88 9.12 -2.53
CA ALA A 15 -30.09 10.51 -2.13
C ALA A 15 -30.06 10.69 -0.61
N HIS A 16 -28.90 10.52 0.02
CA HIS A 16 -28.43 11.46 1.06
C HIS A 16 -26.93 11.30 1.36
N THR A 17 -26.05 11.95 0.60
CA THR A 17 -24.79 12.39 1.20
C THR A 17 -24.43 13.73 0.61
N THR A 18 -24.44 14.74 1.46
CA THR A 18 -24.14 16.14 1.17
C THR A 18 -22.69 16.25 0.66
N LEU A 19 -22.51 16.11 -0.65
CA LEU A 19 -21.25 16.37 -1.37
C LEU A 19 -21.54 17.43 -2.45
N PRO A 20 -20.53 18.24 -2.86
CA PRO A 20 -20.66 19.33 -3.83
C PRO A 20 -20.87 18.82 -5.26
N SER A 21 -21.69 17.80 -5.43
CA SER A 21 -21.80 17.02 -6.66
C SER A 21 -22.71 17.69 -7.68
N TYR A 22 -23.73 18.45 -7.28
CA TYR A 22 -24.71 19.01 -8.22
C TYR A 22 -24.09 20.03 -9.22
N ALA A 23 -23.04 20.75 -8.80
CA ALA A 23 -22.30 21.65 -9.69
C ALA A 23 -21.45 20.88 -10.71
N LEU A 24 -20.71 19.86 -10.27
CA LEU A 24 -19.94 18.97 -11.14
C LEU A 24 -20.84 18.24 -12.14
N TYR A 25 -22.04 17.81 -11.72
CA TYR A 25 -23.00 17.15 -12.61
C TYR A 25 -23.42 18.05 -13.79
N ARG A 26 -23.60 19.36 -13.58
CA ARG A 26 -23.93 20.30 -14.66
C ARG A 26 -22.73 20.68 -15.51
N GLU A 27 -21.59 20.92 -14.89
CA GLU A 27 -20.37 21.35 -15.60
C GLU A 27 -19.83 20.26 -16.53
N PHE A 28 -19.93 18.99 -16.12
CA PHE A 28 -19.47 17.84 -16.90
C PHE A 28 -20.57 17.14 -17.72
N GLU A 29 -21.76 17.76 -17.82
CA GLU A 29 -22.95 17.20 -18.50
C GLU A 29 -23.27 15.75 -18.06
N MET A 30 -23.02 15.43 -16.80
CA MET A 30 -23.25 14.12 -16.24
C MET A 30 -24.75 13.98 -15.94
N ARG A 31 -25.42 13.08 -16.65
CA ARG A 31 -26.89 12.99 -16.69
C ARG A 31 -27.42 11.74 -16.03
N SER A 32 -26.58 10.72 -15.89
CA SER A 32 -26.88 9.49 -15.15
C SER A 32 -25.58 8.90 -14.59
N SER A 33 -25.66 8.29 -13.41
CA SER A 33 -24.52 7.58 -12.81
C SER A 33 -24.98 6.35 -12.04
N ILE A 34 -24.10 5.35 -11.97
CA ILE A 34 -24.24 4.19 -11.09
C ILE A 34 -22.93 4.01 -10.34
N GLY A 35 -23.02 3.79 -9.03
CA GLY A 35 -21.88 3.63 -8.15
C GLY A 35 -21.88 2.25 -7.49
N VAL A 36 -20.70 1.67 -7.39
CA VAL A 36 -20.44 0.47 -6.59
C VAL A 36 -19.28 0.75 -5.63
N THR A 37 -19.28 0.03 -4.53
CA THR A 37 -18.26 0.15 -3.48
C THR A 37 -17.24 -0.96 -3.59
N LEU A 38 -15.98 -0.66 -3.29
CA LEU A 38 -14.87 -1.60 -3.22
C LEU A 38 -14.79 -2.12 -1.78
N PHE A 39 -15.10 -3.40 -1.57
CA PHE A 39 -14.95 -4.05 -0.28
C PHE A 39 -13.78 -5.03 -0.29
N LEU A 40 -13.03 -5.07 0.82
CA LEU A 40 -12.01 -6.06 1.08
C LEU A 40 -12.17 -6.56 2.51
N ASN A 41 -12.39 -7.87 2.68
CA ASN A 41 -12.58 -8.50 3.99
C ASN A 41 -13.63 -7.78 4.88
N GLY A 42 -14.73 -7.31 4.27
CA GLY A 42 -15.79 -6.58 4.96
C GLY A 42 -15.50 -5.09 5.24
N SER A 43 -14.33 -4.58 4.85
CA SER A 43 -13.96 -3.18 4.98
C SER A 43 -14.14 -2.42 3.67
N LEU A 44 -14.74 -1.24 3.72
CA LEU A 44 -14.87 -0.33 2.58
C LEU A 44 -13.51 0.33 2.30
N ILE A 45 -12.94 0.07 1.12
CA ILE A 45 -11.64 0.62 0.72
C ILE A 45 -11.74 1.67 -0.40
N GLY A 46 -12.93 1.86 -0.99
CA GLY A 46 -13.16 2.86 -2.02
C GLY A 46 -14.50 2.68 -2.74
N SER A 47 -14.67 3.39 -3.87
CA SER A 47 -15.85 3.28 -4.73
C SER A 47 -15.49 3.55 -6.18
N ILE A 48 -16.20 2.90 -7.11
CA ILE A 48 -16.13 3.18 -8.55
C ILE A 48 -17.51 3.63 -9.00
N ALA A 49 -17.55 4.66 -9.84
CA ALA A 49 -18.79 5.12 -10.46
C ALA A 49 -18.65 5.13 -11.98
N ALA A 50 -19.66 4.59 -12.66
CA ALA A 50 -19.86 4.78 -14.09
C ALA A 50 -20.78 5.99 -14.31
N ILE A 51 -20.42 6.81 -15.28
CA ILE A 51 -21.04 8.11 -15.54
C ILE A 51 -21.41 8.18 -17.02
N SER A 52 -22.67 8.51 -17.31
CA SER A 52 -23.14 8.77 -18.66
C SER A 52 -23.37 10.27 -18.87
N ARG A 53 -22.83 10.77 -19.99
CA ARG A 53 -23.02 12.14 -20.48
C ARG A 53 -23.94 12.07 -21.71
N GLY A 54 -25.04 12.81 -21.71
CA GLY A 54 -26.06 12.77 -22.77
C GLY A 54 -27.49 12.59 -22.27
N GLU A 55 -28.30 11.81 -22.99
CA GLU A 55 -29.69 11.57 -22.57
C GLU A 55 -29.76 10.81 -21.24
N PRO A 56 -30.68 11.18 -20.32
CA PRO A 56 -30.90 10.42 -19.11
C PRO A 56 -31.22 8.97 -19.44
N ARG A 57 -30.48 8.06 -18.80
CA ARG A 57 -30.68 6.62 -18.97
C ARG A 57 -30.73 5.93 -17.62
N GLN A 58 -31.41 4.79 -17.60
CA GLN A 58 -31.31 3.86 -16.48
C GLN A 58 -30.19 2.85 -16.78
N PHE A 59 -29.46 2.48 -15.74
CA PHE A 59 -28.55 1.34 -15.80
C PHE A 59 -29.35 0.10 -15.48
N ASN A 60 -29.10 -0.98 -16.22
CA ASN A 60 -29.78 -2.24 -15.98
C ASN A 60 -28.99 -3.12 -14.99
N ASP A 61 -29.59 -4.23 -14.58
CA ASP A 61 -28.98 -5.16 -13.61
C ASP A 61 -27.70 -5.82 -14.16
N GLU A 62 -27.59 -6.03 -15.47
CA GLU A 62 -26.39 -6.60 -16.10
C GLU A 62 -25.21 -5.63 -16.00
N GLU A 63 -25.43 -4.34 -16.22
CA GLU A 63 -24.42 -3.29 -16.08
C GLU A 63 -24.01 -3.11 -14.63
N TYR A 64 -24.96 -3.19 -13.69
CA TYR A 64 -24.64 -3.21 -12.27
C TYR A 64 -23.79 -4.43 -11.91
N ALA A 65 -24.18 -5.62 -12.34
CA ALA A 65 -23.45 -6.86 -12.07
C ALA A 65 -22.03 -6.83 -12.66
N LEU A 66 -21.88 -6.29 -13.89
CA LEU A 66 -20.59 -6.08 -14.52
C LEU A 66 -19.73 -5.12 -13.68
N LEU A 67 -20.27 -3.96 -13.32
CA LEU A 67 -19.54 -2.95 -12.55
C LEU A 67 -19.17 -3.47 -11.15
N SER A 68 -20.06 -4.26 -10.52
CA SER A 68 -19.81 -4.93 -9.24
C SER A 68 -18.67 -5.95 -9.36
N GLY A 69 -18.66 -6.78 -10.41
CA GLY A 69 -17.56 -7.73 -10.64
C GLY A 69 -16.22 -7.03 -10.88
N ILE A 70 -16.23 -5.90 -11.60
CA ILE A 70 -15.04 -5.05 -11.77
C ILE A 70 -14.59 -4.49 -10.41
N ALA A 71 -15.52 -4.04 -9.58
CA ALA A 71 -15.22 -3.55 -8.24
C ALA A 71 -14.58 -4.62 -7.34
N ASP A 72 -15.07 -5.85 -7.37
CA ASP A 72 -14.49 -6.94 -6.59
C ASP A 72 -13.03 -7.22 -7.00
N GLN A 73 -12.76 -7.25 -8.32
CA GLN A 73 -11.41 -7.44 -8.85
C GLN A 73 -10.50 -6.25 -8.56
N ALA A 74 -11.01 -5.03 -8.69
CA ALA A 74 -10.26 -3.81 -8.38
C ALA A 74 -9.89 -3.74 -6.90
N ALA A 75 -10.78 -4.15 -6.00
CA ALA A 75 -10.51 -4.18 -4.57
C ALA A 75 -9.32 -5.10 -4.24
N LEU A 76 -9.30 -6.29 -4.83
CA LEU A 76 -8.20 -7.24 -4.68
C LEU A 76 -6.88 -6.71 -5.30
N ALA A 77 -6.95 -6.11 -6.49
CA ALA A 77 -5.77 -5.57 -7.16
C ALA A 77 -5.13 -4.43 -6.35
N ILE A 78 -5.94 -3.49 -5.83
CA ILE A 78 -5.48 -2.40 -4.96
C ILE A 78 -4.83 -2.96 -3.69
N HIS A 79 -5.43 -4.01 -3.10
CA HIS A 79 -4.85 -4.65 -1.93
C HIS A 79 -3.46 -5.24 -2.22
N ASN A 80 -3.33 -5.98 -3.31
CA ASN A 80 -2.07 -6.61 -3.71
C ASN A 80 -1.00 -5.57 -4.03
N ALA A 81 -1.36 -4.46 -4.68
CA ALA A 81 -0.43 -3.37 -4.96
C ALA A 81 0.13 -2.76 -3.66
N ARG A 82 -0.74 -2.50 -2.66
CA ARG A 82 -0.31 -1.99 -1.35
C ARG A 82 0.60 -2.96 -0.60
N LEU A 83 0.24 -4.24 -0.56
CA LEU A 83 1.10 -5.26 0.05
C LEU A 83 2.46 -5.36 -0.64
N HIS A 84 2.49 -5.24 -1.97
CA HIS A 84 3.73 -5.27 -2.72
C HIS A 84 4.60 -4.06 -2.39
N GLU A 85 4.02 -2.86 -2.32
CA GLU A 85 4.72 -1.64 -1.90
C GLU A 85 5.31 -1.77 -0.48
N GLU A 86 4.53 -2.30 0.47
CA GLU A 86 4.98 -2.53 1.86
C GLU A 86 6.18 -3.50 1.91
N ILE A 87 6.13 -4.59 1.13
CA ILE A 87 7.24 -5.55 1.03
C ILE A 87 8.48 -4.88 0.45
N GLN A 88 8.34 -4.09 -0.62
CA GLN A 88 9.47 -3.38 -1.23
C GLN A 88 10.11 -2.41 -0.25
N GLN A 89 9.29 -1.65 0.48
CA GLN A 89 9.78 -0.71 1.47
C GLN A 89 10.52 -1.42 2.62
N SER A 90 9.94 -2.50 3.15
CA SER A 90 10.59 -3.30 4.20
C SER A 90 11.92 -3.90 3.73
N ASN A 91 12.00 -4.37 2.49
CA ASN A 91 13.24 -4.91 1.93
C ASN A 91 14.32 -3.83 1.81
N ALA A 92 13.96 -2.65 1.28
CA ALA A 92 14.89 -1.53 1.16
C ALA A 92 15.44 -1.09 2.54
N GLU A 93 14.58 -1.05 3.56
CA GLU A 93 15.01 -0.74 4.94
C GLU A 93 15.96 -1.81 5.51
N LEU A 94 15.68 -3.09 5.26
CA LEU A 94 16.56 -4.19 5.68
C LEU A 94 17.91 -4.13 4.99
N GLU A 95 17.93 -3.89 3.68
CA GLU A 95 19.17 -3.74 2.90
C GLU A 95 20.02 -2.59 3.44
N GLN A 96 19.42 -1.43 3.72
CA GLN A 96 20.13 -0.30 4.33
C GLN A 96 20.71 -0.67 5.71
N ARG A 97 19.94 -1.38 6.54
CA ARG A 97 20.41 -1.83 7.87
C ARG A 97 21.58 -2.81 7.73
N VAL A 98 21.51 -3.75 6.79
CA VAL A 98 22.58 -4.71 6.50
C VAL A 98 23.84 -4.00 6.00
N ALA A 99 23.70 -3.06 5.06
CA ALA A 99 24.81 -2.27 4.54
C ALA A 99 25.51 -1.48 5.66
N ARG A 100 24.73 -0.79 6.50
CA ARG A 100 25.25 -0.05 7.66
C ARG A 100 26.02 -0.97 8.61
N ARG A 101 25.41 -2.10 9.01
CA ARG A 101 26.06 -3.07 9.92
C ARG A 101 27.32 -3.66 9.33
N THR A 102 27.32 -3.92 8.02
CA THR A 102 28.49 -4.45 7.31
C THR A 102 29.63 -3.44 7.32
N HIS A 103 29.35 -2.16 7.07
CA HIS A 103 30.34 -1.08 7.15
C HIS A 103 30.89 -0.91 8.57
N GLU A 104 30.02 -0.91 9.59
CA GLU A 104 30.42 -0.86 11.01
C GLU A 104 31.35 -2.03 11.38
N LEU A 105 30.96 -3.26 10.99
CA LEU A 105 31.73 -4.47 11.24
C LEU A 105 33.08 -4.46 10.52
N GLN A 106 33.13 -3.97 9.27
CA GLN A 106 34.37 -3.84 8.52
C GLN A 106 35.31 -2.82 9.16
N ALA A 107 34.80 -1.65 9.54
CA ALA A 107 35.59 -0.63 10.22
C ALA A 107 36.15 -1.13 11.56
N ALA A 108 35.32 -1.82 12.37
CA ALA A 108 35.76 -2.42 13.62
C ALA A 108 36.83 -3.50 13.40
N ASN A 109 36.63 -4.39 12.41
CA ASN A 109 37.62 -5.42 12.07
C ASN A 109 38.96 -4.83 11.61
N GLN A 110 38.92 -3.79 10.77
CA GLN A 110 40.14 -3.11 10.30
C GLN A 110 40.90 -2.48 11.46
N ARG A 111 40.19 -1.82 12.38
CA ARG A 111 40.78 -1.23 13.59
C ARG A 111 41.42 -2.28 14.49
N LEU A 112 40.73 -3.38 14.76
CA LEU A 112 41.29 -4.47 15.56
C LEU A 112 42.54 -5.07 14.92
N ARG A 113 42.54 -5.22 13.59
CA ARG A 113 43.71 -5.71 12.83
C ARG A 113 44.90 -4.76 12.92
N SER A 114 44.71 -3.45 12.89
CA SER A 114 45.82 -2.49 13.07
C SER A 114 46.38 -2.55 14.48
N GLU A 115 45.52 -2.61 15.51
CA GLU A 115 45.94 -2.72 16.91
C GLU A 115 46.75 -4.00 17.18
N ILE A 116 46.34 -5.14 16.62
CA ILE A 116 47.08 -6.41 16.72
C ILE A 116 48.48 -6.27 16.08
N ARG A 117 48.55 -5.69 14.87
CA ARG A 117 49.82 -5.50 14.15
C ARG A 117 50.79 -4.60 14.93
N GLU A 118 50.31 -3.51 15.52
CA GLU A 118 51.12 -2.61 16.35
C GLU A 118 51.65 -3.28 17.62
N ARG A 119 50.81 -4.07 18.30
CA ARG A 119 51.22 -4.80 19.52
C ARG A 119 52.25 -5.89 19.19
N ALA A 120 52.10 -6.57 18.06
CA ALA A 120 53.07 -7.54 17.59
C ALA A 120 54.43 -6.88 17.26
N GLY A 121 54.43 -5.73 16.58
CA GLY A 121 55.65 -4.96 16.31
C GLY A 121 56.37 -4.51 17.59
N ARG A 122 55.63 -4.03 18.60
CA ARG A 122 56.21 -3.63 19.90
C ARG A 122 56.84 -4.79 20.68
N ARG A 123 56.30 -6.02 20.60
CA ARG A 123 56.92 -7.19 21.25
C ARG A 123 58.21 -7.64 20.58
N SER A 124 58.29 -7.56 19.25
CA SER A 124 59.48 -7.98 18.48
C SER A 124 60.68 -7.04 18.65
N GLY A 125 60.45 -5.77 19.02
CA GLY A 125 61.52 -4.77 19.23
C GLY A 125 62.13 -4.79 20.64
N ARG A 126 61.76 -5.72 21.53
CA ARG A 126 62.39 -5.83 22.85
C ARG A 126 63.81 -6.40 22.64
N PRO A 127 64.88 -5.69 23.05
CA PRO A 127 66.23 -6.18 22.85
C PRO A 127 66.38 -7.51 23.61
N VAL A 128 66.66 -8.58 22.87
CA VAL A 128 67.15 -9.84 23.45
C VAL A 128 68.50 -9.48 24.04
N LYS A 129 68.60 -9.42 25.38
CA LYS A 129 69.90 -9.29 26.04
C LYS A 129 70.74 -10.48 25.56
N PRO A 130 71.95 -10.26 25.00
CA PRO A 130 72.82 -11.37 24.67
C PRO A 130 73.13 -12.14 25.96
N ASP A 131 73.00 -13.47 25.91
CA ASP A 131 73.50 -14.33 26.98
C ASP A 131 75.01 -14.14 27.05
N CYS A 132 75.48 -13.57 28.16
CA CYS A 132 76.90 -13.55 28.48
C CYS A 132 77.27 -14.94 28.98
N GLY A 133 77.95 -15.72 28.14
CA GLY A 133 78.56 -17.00 28.44
C GLY A 133 79.96 -17.08 27.86
#